data_AF-A0A645DI85-F1
#
_entry.id   AF-A0A645DI85-F1
#
_cell.length_a   1.000
_cell.length_b   1.000
_cell.length_c   1.000
_cell.angle_alpha   90.00
_cell.angle_beta   90.00
_cell.angle_gamma   90.00
#
_symmetry.space_group_name_H-M   'P 1'
#
loop_
_entity.id
_entity.type
_entity.pdbx_description
1 polymer ?
#
loop_
_entity_poly.entity_id
_entity_poly.type
_entity_poly.pdbx_seq_one_letter_code
_entity_poly.pdbx_strand_id
1 'polypeptide(L)'
;MLKDNSLNNIIRYRISPINISVHTTNPELRRKMINNKFAGKLIDIMRRLADAGIEMNAQIVLCPGYNDKEELERTLEDLSSLHPYVKSAAIVPVGITRYRDNLARLDIFNEKSAGDAIDQIHKLQEKYLYKLNTRFAFLSDEFYILAKRPLLKYSEYEGFDQFEDGVGMITKMGTEIVQYLDTISDIKLSKTKKVSIATGKSAYEFMCHMANKIMEKFKNIEINVYKIKNNFFGETITVSGLLTATDLIDQLKNEDLGEALYITRSMMNADEEIFLENITLKELEEKLNLEVVPCENEGTDVVDKITK
;
A
#
# COMPACT_ATOMS: atom_id res chain seq x y z
N MET A 1 16.49 -10.76 -9.07
CA MET A 1 17.59 -9.83 -9.42
C MET A 1 17.78 -9.87 -10.94
N LEU A 2 17.89 -8.71 -11.59
CA LEU A 2 18.07 -8.61 -13.05
C LEU A 2 19.42 -9.25 -13.44
N LYS A 3 19.41 -10.22 -14.36
CA LYS A 3 20.65 -10.74 -14.97
C LYS A 3 21.27 -9.62 -15.82
N ASP A 4 22.57 -9.64 -16.07
CA ASP A 4 23.24 -8.60 -16.88
C ASP A 4 22.58 -8.41 -18.27
N ASN A 5 22.10 -9.49 -18.89
CA ASN A 5 21.31 -9.42 -20.13
C ASN A 5 19.97 -8.68 -19.96
N SER A 6 19.32 -8.80 -18.80
CA SER A 6 18.08 -8.07 -18.49
C SER A 6 18.33 -6.57 -18.35
N LEU A 7 19.44 -6.17 -17.73
CA LEU A 7 19.83 -4.76 -17.61
C LEU A 7 20.11 -4.13 -18.97
N ASN A 8 20.86 -4.81 -19.84
CA ASN A 8 21.13 -4.32 -21.19
C ASN A 8 19.85 -4.21 -22.02
N ASN A 9 18.89 -5.12 -21.84
CA ASN A 9 17.59 -5.03 -22.51
C ASN A 9 16.78 -3.82 -22.01
N ILE A 10 16.75 -3.55 -20.71
CA ILE A 10 16.07 -2.37 -20.15
C ILE A 10 16.62 -1.09 -20.79
N ILE A 11 17.95 -0.94 -20.84
CA ILE A 11 18.61 0.22 -21.44
C ILE A 11 18.32 0.30 -22.95
N ARG A 12 18.48 -0.82 -23.66
CA ARG A 12 18.29 -0.88 -25.12
C ARG A 12 16.86 -0.52 -25.52
N TYR A 13 15.87 -1.00 -24.79
CA TYR A 13 14.44 -0.78 -25.07
C TYR A 13 13.86 0.43 -24.34
N ARG A 14 14.67 1.15 -23.54
CA ARG A 14 14.26 2.28 -22.72
C ARG A 14 13.00 1.99 -21.89
N ILE A 15 12.98 0.83 -21.24
CA ILE A 15 11.87 0.46 -20.34
C ILE A 15 11.94 1.41 -19.14
N SER A 16 10.98 2.33 -19.05
CA SER A 16 10.96 3.42 -18.08
C SER A 16 9.52 3.93 -17.87
N PRO A 17 9.10 4.29 -16.64
CA PRO A 17 9.83 4.11 -15.39
C PRO A 17 9.88 2.64 -14.96
N ILE A 18 10.81 2.29 -14.04
CA ILE A 18 10.86 0.96 -13.41
C ILE A 18 10.84 1.04 -11.89
N ASN A 19 10.18 0.08 -11.25
CA ASN A 19 10.14 -0.03 -9.79
C ASN A 19 11.29 -0.93 -9.30
N ILE A 20 12.04 -0.46 -8.30
CA ILE A 20 13.22 -1.15 -7.77
C ILE A 20 13.07 -1.34 -6.26
N SER A 21 13.06 -2.60 -5.82
CA SER A 21 13.12 -2.92 -4.39
C SER A 21 14.54 -2.78 -3.84
N VAL A 22 14.82 -1.64 -3.21
CA VAL A 22 16.13 -1.18 -2.74
C VAL A 22 16.48 -1.70 -1.36
N HIS A 23 15.57 -1.68 -0.38
CA HIS A 23 15.84 -2.01 1.04
C HIS A 23 16.99 -1.19 1.68
N THR A 24 18.23 -1.35 1.22
CA THR A 24 19.41 -0.57 1.57
C THR A 24 20.40 -0.52 0.40
N THR A 25 21.14 0.57 0.28
CA THR A 25 22.27 0.67 -0.68
C THR A 25 23.57 0.11 -0.12
N ASN A 26 23.62 -0.26 1.17
CA ASN A 26 24.78 -0.87 1.80
C ASN A 26 25.00 -2.30 1.23
N PRO A 27 26.11 -2.56 0.51
CA PRO A 27 26.28 -3.84 -0.19
C PRO A 27 26.30 -5.06 0.73
N GLU A 28 26.92 -4.93 1.91
CA GLU A 28 27.03 -6.03 2.88
C GLU A 28 25.70 -6.32 3.54
N LEU A 29 25.03 -5.27 4.02
CA LEU A 29 23.72 -5.38 4.64
C LEU A 29 22.68 -5.92 3.65
N ARG A 30 22.67 -5.43 2.40
CA ARG A 30 21.74 -5.91 1.37
C ARG A 30 21.95 -7.39 1.05
N ARG A 31 23.19 -7.87 0.97
CA ARG A 31 23.49 -9.31 0.82
C ARG A 31 22.92 -10.13 1.97
N LYS A 32 23.06 -9.63 3.21
CA LYS A 32 22.53 -10.26 4.42
C LYS A 32 21.01 -10.30 4.45
N MET A 33 20.34 -9.19 4.12
CA MET A 33 18.87 -9.09 4.15
C MET A 33 18.19 -9.92 3.05
N ILE A 34 18.75 -9.95 1.85
CA ILE A 34 18.14 -10.63 0.68
C ILE A 34 18.64 -12.06 0.51
N ASN A 35 19.63 -12.48 1.32
CA ASN A 35 20.29 -13.78 1.21
C ASN A 35 20.76 -14.09 -0.22
N ASN A 36 21.36 -13.10 -0.88
CA ASN A 36 21.84 -13.22 -2.26
C ASN A 36 23.19 -12.54 -2.42
N LYS A 37 24.23 -13.30 -2.78
CA LYS A 37 25.61 -12.83 -2.94
C LYS A 37 25.77 -11.69 -3.97
N PHE A 38 24.89 -11.59 -4.96
CA PHE A 38 24.95 -10.55 -5.98
C PHE A 38 24.20 -9.28 -5.59
N ALA A 39 23.36 -9.31 -4.55
CA ALA A 39 22.47 -8.19 -4.19
C ALA A 39 23.21 -6.89 -3.89
N GLY A 40 24.48 -6.95 -3.49
CA GLY A 40 25.30 -5.78 -3.17
C GLY A 40 25.68 -4.89 -4.35
N LYS A 41 25.43 -5.30 -5.61
CA LYS A 41 25.71 -4.48 -6.82
C LYS A 41 24.58 -3.49 -7.17
N LEU A 42 23.55 -3.37 -6.32
CA LEU A 42 22.34 -2.62 -6.65
C LEU A 42 22.64 -1.17 -7.06
N ILE A 43 23.40 -0.44 -6.24
CA ILE A 43 23.62 0.99 -6.46
C ILE A 43 24.38 1.24 -7.77
N ASP A 44 25.33 0.38 -8.12
CA ASP A 44 26.05 0.44 -9.40
C ASP A 44 25.12 0.21 -10.59
N ILE A 45 24.16 -0.71 -10.45
CA ILE A 45 23.13 -0.95 -11.47
C ILE A 45 22.22 0.27 -11.62
N MET A 46 21.77 0.86 -10.51
CA MET A 46 20.93 2.06 -10.54
C MET A 46 21.66 3.26 -11.14
N ARG A 47 22.95 3.44 -10.86
CA ARG A 47 23.79 4.46 -11.53
C ARG A 47 23.82 4.27 -13.04
N ARG A 48 24.06 3.04 -13.51
CA ARG A 48 24.06 2.75 -14.95
C ARG A 48 22.71 2.99 -15.62
N LEU A 49 21.61 2.75 -14.90
CA LEU A 49 20.26 3.06 -15.38
C LEU A 49 20.02 4.56 -15.46
N ALA A 50 20.42 5.31 -14.43
CA ALA A 50 20.35 6.77 -14.41
C ALA A 50 21.20 7.40 -15.53
N ASP A 51 22.43 6.92 -15.75
CA ASP A 51 23.31 7.37 -16.85
C ASP A 51 22.68 7.11 -18.24
N ALA A 52 21.83 6.08 -18.34
CA ALA A 52 21.07 5.74 -19.55
C ALA A 52 19.73 6.51 -19.66
N GLY A 53 19.41 7.38 -18.70
CA GLY A 53 18.19 8.17 -18.68
C GLY A 53 16.94 7.37 -18.28
N ILE A 54 17.10 6.22 -17.63
CA ILE A 54 15.98 5.38 -17.20
C ILE A 54 15.46 5.90 -15.86
N GLU A 55 14.21 6.34 -15.85
CA GLU A 55 13.51 6.74 -14.62
C GLU A 55 13.20 5.51 -13.75
N MET A 56 13.32 5.69 -12.44
CA MET A 56 13.22 4.66 -11.42
C MET A 56 12.44 5.17 -10.21
N ASN A 57 11.58 4.30 -9.67
CA ASN A 57 10.97 4.46 -8.36
C ASN A 57 11.61 3.47 -7.40
N ALA A 58 12.05 3.95 -6.24
CA ALA A 58 12.68 3.12 -5.23
C ALA A 58 11.67 2.69 -4.17
N GLN A 59 11.75 1.43 -3.73
CA GLN A 59 10.97 0.91 -2.61
C GLN A 59 11.92 0.39 -1.53
N ILE A 60 11.69 0.77 -0.28
CA ILE A 60 12.46 0.35 0.89
C ILE A 60 11.50 -0.35 1.86
N VAL A 61 11.67 -1.67 2.00
CA VAL A 61 11.09 -2.40 3.14
C VAL A 61 12.00 -2.13 4.34
N LEU A 62 11.49 -1.39 5.31
CA LEU A 62 12.22 -0.97 6.49
C LEU A 62 12.12 -2.04 7.59
N CYS A 63 13.26 -2.50 8.08
CA CYS A 63 13.38 -3.50 9.13
C CYS A 63 14.11 -2.90 10.34
N PRO A 64 13.45 -2.81 11.52
CA PRO A 64 14.07 -2.29 12.74
C PRO A 64 15.36 -3.03 13.12
N GLY A 65 16.43 -2.28 13.39
CA GLY A 65 17.75 -2.82 13.76
C GLY A 65 18.59 -3.34 12.59
N TYR A 66 18.14 -3.16 11.35
CA TYR A 66 18.86 -3.59 10.15
C TYR A 66 19.17 -2.41 9.23
N ASN A 67 18.15 -1.86 8.57
CA ASN A 67 18.28 -0.79 7.58
C ASN A 67 17.50 0.48 7.98
N ASP A 68 17.20 0.64 9.27
CA ASP A 68 16.59 1.85 9.85
C ASP A 68 17.65 2.87 10.31
N LYS A 69 17.19 4.04 10.77
CA LYS A 69 18.04 5.09 11.39
C LYS A 69 19.15 5.56 10.43
N GLU A 70 20.41 5.48 10.84
CA GLU A 70 21.57 5.96 10.07
C GLU A 70 21.70 5.22 8.72
N GLU A 71 21.39 3.92 8.68
CA GLU A 71 21.45 3.15 7.43
C GLU A 71 20.34 3.57 6.44
N LEU A 72 19.17 4.00 6.95
CA LEU A 72 18.11 4.58 6.12
C LEU A 72 18.55 5.93 5.55
N GLU A 73 19.13 6.81 6.37
CA GLU A 73 19.66 8.11 5.91
C GLU A 73 20.72 7.93 4.83
N ARG A 74 21.69 7.03 5.05
CA ARG A 74 22.72 6.68 4.06
C ARG A 74 22.09 6.18 2.76
N THR A 75 21.08 5.32 2.86
CA THR A 75 20.36 4.77 1.70
C THR A 75 19.65 5.87 0.92
N LEU A 76 18.94 6.77 1.60
CA LEU A 76 18.23 7.87 0.95
C LEU A 76 19.18 8.91 0.35
N GLU A 77 20.33 9.18 0.98
CA GLU A 77 21.36 10.06 0.43
C GLU A 77 21.92 9.48 -0.89
N ASP A 78 22.27 8.19 -0.90
CA ASP A 78 22.72 7.48 -2.11
C ASP A 78 21.66 7.54 -3.23
N LEU A 79 20.38 7.29 -2.91
CA LEU A 79 19.29 7.35 -3.88
C LEU A 79 19.05 8.76 -4.42
N SER A 80 19.04 9.76 -3.53
CA SER A 80 18.81 11.16 -3.89
C SER A 80 19.92 11.71 -4.79
N SER A 81 21.14 11.15 -4.71
CA SER A 81 22.24 11.50 -5.61
C SER A 81 22.00 11.10 -7.07
N LEU A 82 21.02 10.22 -7.32
CA LEU A 82 20.62 9.77 -8.66
C LEU A 82 19.39 10.52 -9.20
N HIS A 83 18.89 11.53 -8.47
CA HIS A 83 17.84 12.43 -8.96
C HIS A 83 18.34 13.20 -10.22
N PRO A 84 17.52 13.40 -11.27
CA PRO A 84 16.07 13.15 -11.34
C PRO A 84 15.68 11.74 -11.78
N TYR A 85 16.63 10.85 -12.05
CA TYR A 85 16.32 9.51 -12.57
C TYR A 85 15.85 8.53 -11.51
N VAL A 86 16.24 8.69 -10.25
CA VAL A 86 15.41 8.19 -9.14
C VAL A 86 14.43 9.30 -8.79
N LYS A 87 13.14 9.09 -9.03
CA LYS A 87 12.11 10.11 -8.81
C LYS A 87 11.74 10.25 -7.34
N SER A 88 11.47 9.12 -6.71
CA SER A 88 11.05 9.06 -5.31
C SER A 88 11.37 7.69 -4.70
N ALA A 89 11.30 7.64 -3.37
CA ALA A 89 11.49 6.45 -2.56
C ALA A 89 10.29 6.22 -1.64
N ALA A 90 9.55 5.14 -1.87
CA ALA A 90 8.57 4.61 -0.92
C ALA A 90 9.28 3.86 0.20
N ILE A 91 8.82 4.05 1.44
CA ILE A 91 9.33 3.37 2.63
C ILE A 91 8.14 2.70 3.33
N VAL A 92 8.16 1.37 3.35
CA VAL A 92 7.09 0.53 3.92
C VAL A 92 7.63 -0.23 5.14
N PRO A 93 6.84 -0.44 6.21
CA PRO A 93 7.29 -1.23 7.34
C PRO A 93 7.36 -2.72 6.95
N VAL A 94 8.29 -3.47 7.54
CA VAL A 94 8.32 -4.92 7.37
C VAL A 94 7.07 -5.58 7.98
N GLY A 95 6.35 -6.35 7.16
CA GLY A 95 5.33 -7.31 7.61
C GLY A 95 5.95 -8.69 7.85
N ILE A 96 5.49 -9.39 8.90
CA ILE A 96 5.99 -10.73 9.23
C ILE A 96 4.89 -11.76 8.99
N THR A 97 5.08 -12.57 7.95
CA THR A 97 4.16 -13.69 7.70
C THR A 97 4.40 -14.84 8.69
N ARG A 98 3.41 -15.71 8.87
CA ARG A 98 3.52 -16.95 9.67
C ARG A 98 4.40 -18.02 9.00
N TYR A 99 4.61 -17.91 7.68
CA TYR A 99 5.42 -18.83 6.88
C TYR A 99 6.91 -18.50 6.98
N ARG A 100 7.51 -18.67 8.16
CA ARG A 100 8.90 -18.24 8.44
C ARG A 100 9.77 -19.29 9.13
N ASP A 101 9.46 -20.56 8.96
CA ASP A 101 10.26 -21.65 9.51
C ASP A 101 11.73 -21.49 9.09
N ASN A 102 12.64 -21.54 10.07
CA ASN A 102 14.09 -21.41 9.91
C ASN A 102 14.62 -20.03 9.44
N LEU A 103 13.84 -18.94 9.57
CA LEU A 103 14.32 -17.59 9.29
C LEU A 103 14.73 -16.82 10.56
N ALA A 104 15.60 -15.82 10.39
CA ALA A 104 16.00 -14.93 11.48
C ALA A 104 14.79 -14.23 12.11
N ARG A 105 14.84 -14.07 13.43
CA ARG A 105 13.87 -13.25 14.17
C ARG A 105 14.01 -11.79 13.71
N LEU A 106 12.91 -11.23 13.24
CA LEU A 106 12.80 -9.80 12.89
C LEU A 106 11.85 -9.17 13.89
N ASP A 107 12.21 -7.99 14.39
CA ASP A 107 11.28 -7.15 15.13
C ASP A 107 10.40 -6.35 14.15
N ILE A 108 9.20 -6.01 14.58
CA ILE A 108 8.27 -5.15 13.83
C ILE A 108 8.23 -3.75 14.42
N PHE A 109 7.81 -2.79 13.61
CA PHE A 109 7.53 -1.43 14.09
C PHE A 109 6.36 -1.44 15.09
N ASN A 110 6.48 -0.58 16.11
CA ASN A 110 5.43 -0.28 17.06
C ASN A 110 5.12 1.23 17.01
N GLU A 111 4.14 1.69 17.79
CA GLU A 111 3.72 3.10 17.82
C GLU A 111 4.90 4.07 18.01
N LYS A 112 5.81 3.76 18.94
CA LYS A 112 6.98 4.60 19.21
C LYS A 112 7.98 4.56 18.04
N SER A 113 8.40 3.37 17.60
CA SER A 113 9.43 3.27 16.56
C SER A 113 8.93 3.73 15.19
N ALA A 114 7.63 3.60 14.91
CA ALA A 114 7.00 4.20 13.73
C ALA A 114 6.98 5.74 13.84
N GLY A 115 6.68 6.28 15.02
CA GLY A 115 6.77 7.73 15.29
C GLY A 115 8.18 8.28 15.08
N ASP A 116 9.19 7.59 15.61
CA ASP A 116 10.60 7.96 15.44
C ASP A 116 10.99 7.97 13.93
N ALA A 117 10.51 6.99 13.15
CA ALA A 117 10.75 6.94 11.69
C ALA A 117 10.05 8.08 10.94
N ILE A 118 8.83 8.46 11.33
CA ILE A 118 8.11 9.61 10.76
C ILE A 118 8.90 10.90 10.98
N ASP A 119 9.35 11.15 12.21
CA ASP A 119 10.12 12.36 12.52
C ASP A 119 11.44 12.43 11.74
N GLN A 120 12.12 11.29 11.60
CA GLN A 120 13.33 11.19 10.78
C GLN A 120 13.06 11.54 9.32
N ILE A 121 12.00 10.96 8.72
CA ILE A 121 11.67 11.20 7.31
C ILE A 121 11.19 12.63 7.08
N HIS A 122 10.37 13.21 7.96
CA HIS A 122 9.93 14.60 7.83
C HIS A 122 11.11 15.57 7.83
N LYS A 123 12.11 15.35 8.70
CA LYS A 123 13.35 16.15 8.70
C LYS A 123 14.13 16.00 7.38
N LEU A 124 14.21 14.79 6.82
CA LEU A 124 14.88 14.57 5.54
C LEU A 124 14.10 15.20 4.37
N GLN A 125 12.77 15.16 4.41
CA GLN A 125 11.89 15.78 3.43
C GLN A 125 12.15 17.29 3.34
N GLU A 126 12.39 17.99 4.46
CA GLU A 126 12.77 19.42 4.44
C GLU A 126 14.09 19.65 3.67
N LYS A 127 15.10 18.79 3.89
CA LYS A 127 16.38 18.81 3.17
C LYS A 127 16.16 18.59 1.66
N TYR A 128 15.32 17.63 1.29
CA TYR A 128 15.06 17.32 -0.12
C TYR A 128 14.23 18.38 -0.82
N LEU A 129 13.23 18.97 -0.15
CA LEU A 129 12.47 20.09 -0.70
C LEU A 129 13.38 21.26 -1.07
N TYR A 130 14.33 21.61 -0.21
CA TYR A 130 15.31 22.67 -0.50
C TYR A 130 16.25 22.32 -1.66
N LYS A 131 16.73 21.07 -1.76
CA LYS A 131 17.76 20.68 -2.73
C LYS A 131 17.22 20.22 -4.08
N LEU A 132 16.08 19.54 -4.08
CA LEU A 132 15.51 18.79 -5.20
C LEU A 132 14.13 19.31 -5.62
N ASN A 133 13.51 20.20 -4.83
CA ASN A 133 12.14 20.66 -5.04
C ASN A 133 11.09 19.53 -4.99
N THR A 134 11.37 18.51 -4.19
CA THR A 134 10.49 17.37 -3.89
C THR A 134 10.80 16.85 -2.49
N ARG A 135 9.81 16.28 -1.80
CA ARG A 135 10.01 15.52 -0.56
C ARG A 135 10.84 14.26 -0.77
N PHE A 136 10.88 13.72 -2.00
CA PHE A 136 11.66 12.57 -2.47
C PHE A 136 11.37 11.24 -1.75
N ALA A 137 11.42 11.19 -0.41
CA ALA A 137 11.17 10.01 0.41
C ALA A 137 9.79 10.07 1.06
N PHE A 138 8.98 9.03 0.91
CA PHE A 138 7.63 8.95 1.44
C PHE A 138 7.42 7.66 2.22
N LEU A 139 6.90 7.79 3.44
CA LEU A 139 6.45 6.65 4.23
C LEU A 139 5.07 6.21 3.74
N SER A 140 4.82 4.91 3.72
CA SER A 140 3.46 4.37 3.51
C SER A 140 2.51 4.78 4.63
N ASP A 141 1.22 4.74 4.32
CA ASP A 141 0.17 5.13 5.26
C ASP A 141 0.20 4.27 6.55
N GLU A 142 0.70 3.03 6.46
CA GLU A 142 0.87 2.12 7.60
C GLU A 142 1.72 2.72 8.72
N PHE A 143 2.78 3.49 8.42
CA PHE A 143 3.59 4.13 9.46
C PHE A 143 2.77 5.12 10.29
N TYR A 144 1.96 5.95 9.62
CA TYR A 144 1.12 6.94 10.28
C TYR A 144 0.01 6.29 11.11
N ILE A 145 -0.61 5.22 10.58
CA ILE A 145 -1.62 4.44 11.29
C ILE A 145 -1.02 3.77 12.53
N LEU A 146 0.14 3.13 12.40
CA LEU A 146 0.84 2.48 13.52
C LEU A 146 1.24 3.50 14.60
N ALA A 147 1.73 4.67 14.20
CA ALA A 147 2.11 5.75 15.11
C ALA A 147 0.93 6.55 15.66
N LYS A 148 -0.31 6.28 15.20
CA LYS A 148 -1.51 7.08 15.50
C LYS A 148 -1.32 8.57 15.23
N ARG A 149 -0.65 8.88 14.12
CA ARG A 149 -0.37 10.26 13.67
C ARG A 149 -1.20 10.59 12.42
N PRO A 150 -1.52 11.88 12.21
CA PRO A 150 -2.19 12.30 10.99
C PRO A 150 -1.31 11.97 9.77
N LEU A 151 -1.98 11.54 8.68
CA LEU A 151 -1.38 11.40 7.36
C LEU A 151 -0.98 12.77 6.81
N LEU A 152 -0.17 12.78 5.75
CA LEU A 152 0.15 14.00 5.01
C LEU A 152 -1.11 14.55 4.32
N LYS A 153 -1.13 15.85 4.06
CA LYS A 153 -2.20 16.47 3.26
C LYS A 153 -2.08 16.04 1.80
N TYR A 154 -3.19 16.08 1.06
CA TYR A 154 -3.25 15.65 -0.35
C TYR A 154 -2.13 16.25 -1.21
N SER A 155 -1.89 17.56 -1.12
CA SER A 155 -0.86 18.26 -1.91
C SER A 155 0.58 17.89 -1.54
N GLU A 156 0.80 17.32 -0.35
CA GLU A 156 2.14 16.96 0.12
C GLU A 156 2.66 15.64 -0.48
N TYR A 157 1.78 14.84 -1.10
CA TYR A 157 2.17 13.61 -1.80
C TYR A 157 2.69 13.85 -3.23
N GLU A 158 2.73 15.10 -3.69
CA GLU A 158 3.44 15.52 -4.91
C GLU A 158 3.04 14.73 -6.18
N GLY A 159 1.76 14.37 -6.29
CA GLY A 159 1.23 13.62 -7.44
C GLY A 159 1.06 12.13 -7.21
N PHE A 160 1.36 11.62 -6.01
CA PHE A 160 1.16 10.22 -5.61
C PHE A 160 1.97 9.20 -6.45
N ASP A 161 3.22 9.53 -6.80
CA ASP A 161 4.11 8.67 -7.60
C ASP A 161 4.33 7.26 -7.01
N GLN A 162 4.10 7.09 -5.71
CA GLN A 162 4.32 5.86 -4.94
C GLN A 162 3.00 5.20 -4.48
N PHE A 163 1.90 5.48 -5.17
CA PHE A 163 0.56 5.00 -4.79
C PHE A 163 0.49 3.47 -4.62
N GLU A 164 1.10 2.72 -5.55
CA GLU A 164 1.15 1.24 -5.54
C GLU A 164 1.92 0.67 -4.32
N ASP A 165 2.80 1.47 -3.71
CA ASP A 165 3.56 1.10 -2.51
C ASP A 165 2.83 1.48 -1.22
N GLY A 166 1.53 1.79 -1.29
CA GLY A 166 0.71 2.14 -0.12
C GLY A 166 0.96 3.55 0.41
N VAL A 167 1.50 4.44 -0.41
CA VAL A 167 1.78 5.84 -0.04
C VAL A 167 0.62 6.74 -0.47
N GLY A 168 -0.11 7.28 0.50
CA GLY A 168 -1.17 8.26 0.27
C GLY A 168 -2.50 7.70 -0.20
N MET A 169 -2.70 6.38 -0.13
CA MET A 169 -3.94 5.72 -0.52
C MET A 169 -5.14 6.26 0.27
N ILE A 170 -5.01 6.37 1.59
CA ILE A 170 -6.08 6.83 2.47
C ILE A 170 -6.42 8.29 2.20
N THR A 171 -5.40 9.15 2.11
CA THR A 171 -5.60 10.58 1.86
C THR A 171 -6.23 10.83 0.49
N LYS A 172 -5.77 10.14 -0.55
CA LYS A 172 -6.33 10.26 -1.91
C LYS A 172 -7.78 9.81 -1.94
N MET A 173 -8.05 8.57 -1.51
CA MET A 173 -9.40 7.99 -1.53
C MET A 173 -10.38 8.79 -0.68
N GLY A 174 -9.99 9.22 0.52
CA GLY A 174 -10.86 10.02 1.38
C GLY A 174 -11.20 11.39 0.78
N THR A 175 -10.23 12.01 0.11
CA THR A 175 -10.46 13.28 -0.61
C THR A 175 -11.42 13.09 -1.77
N GLU A 176 -11.23 12.04 -2.57
CA GLU A 176 -12.09 11.72 -3.72
C GLU A 176 -13.52 11.39 -3.30
N ILE A 177 -13.72 10.60 -2.23
CA ILE A 177 -15.05 10.29 -1.70
C ILE A 177 -15.77 11.56 -1.29
N VAL A 178 -15.13 12.41 -0.47
CA VAL A 178 -15.76 13.64 0.02
C VAL A 178 -16.13 14.56 -1.14
N GLN A 179 -15.18 14.80 -2.06
CA GLN A 179 -15.43 15.64 -3.23
C GLN A 179 -16.56 15.10 -4.09
N TYR A 180 -16.60 13.78 -4.32
CA TYR A 180 -17.63 13.20 -5.15
C TYR A 180 -19.02 13.27 -4.50
N LEU A 181 -19.12 13.01 -3.20
CA LEU A 181 -20.37 13.16 -2.44
C LEU A 181 -20.93 14.60 -2.51
N ASP A 182 -20.07 15.62 -2.57
CA ASP A 182 -20.48 17.02 -2.72
C ASP A 182 -21.05 17.32 -4.13
N THR A 183 -20.63 16.57 -5.15
CA THR A 183 -21.11 16.74 -6.54
C THR A 183 -22.40 15.98 -6.83
N ILE A 184 -22.66 14.89 -6.12
CA ILE A 184 -23.85 14.07 -6.38
C ILE A 184 -25.08 14.76 -5.78
N SER A 185 -26.07 15.04 -6.64
CA SER A 185 -27.39 15.50 -6.22
C SER A 185 -28.07 14.46 -5.35
N ASP A 186 -28.93 14.85 -4.42
CA ASP A 186 -29.65 13.91 -3.55
C ASP A 186 -30.44 12.88 -4.36
N ILE A 187 -29.84 11.71 -4.60
CA ILE A 187 -30.50 10.60 -5.27
C ILE A 187 -31.55 10.11 -4.29
N LYS A 188 -32.83 10.31 -4.62
CA LYS A 188 -33.93 9.65 -3.93
C LYS A 188 -33.90 8.17 -4.27
N LEU A 189 -33.06 7.43 -3.56
CA LEU A 189 -33.11 5.98 -3.60
C LEU A 189 -34.46 5.55 -3.01
N SER A 190 -35.23 4.82 -3.82
CA SER A 190 -36.61 4.45 -3.49
C SER A 190 -36.71 3.31 -2.46
N LYS A 191 -35.59 2.65 -2.14
CA LYS A 191 -35.52 1.50 -1.24
C LYS A 191 -34.39 1.67 -0.23
N THR A 192 -34.62 1.19 0.99
CA THR A 192 -33.55 1.01 1.95
C THR A 192 -32.64 -0.12 1.48
N LYS A 193 -31.33 0.11 1.45
CA LYS A 193 -30.30 -0.86 1.04
C LYS A 193 -29.37 -1.14 2.21
N LYS A 194 -29.14 -2.41 2.54
CA LYS A 194 -28.14 -2.79 3.55
C LYS A 194 -26.99 -3.51 2.86
N VAL A 195 -25.75 -3.05 3.08
CA VAL A 195 -24.56 -3.62 2.44
C VAL A 195 -23.40 -3.70 3.41
N SER A 196 -22.36 -4.42 3.02
CA SER A 196 -21.16 -4.60 3.83
C SER A 196 -19.88 -4.25 3.08
N ILE A 197 -18.88 -3.75 3.79
CA ILE A 197 -17.51 -3.55 3.30
C ILE A 197 -16.59 -4.44 4.13
N ALA A 198 -15.71 -5.22 3.50
CA ALA A 198 -14.64 -5.92 4.19
C ALA A 198 -13.27 -5.29 3.87
N THR A 199 -12.48 -5.03 4.91
CA THR A 199 -11.15 -4.42 4.75
C THR A 199 -10.14 -4.92 5.77
N GLY A 200 -8.85 -4.67 5.49
CA GLY A 200 -7.75 -4.99 6.40
C GLY A 200 -7.73 -4.11 7.64
N LYS A 201 -7.05 -4.58 8.69
CA LYS A 201 -6.94 -3.89 9.98
C LYS A 201 -6.46 -2.44 9.86
N SER A 202 -5.52 -2.14 8.96
CA SER A 202 -4.96 -0.79 8.81
C SER A 202 -5.98 0.22 8.27
N ALA A 203 -6.79 -0.19 7.29
CA ALA A 203 -7.77 0.71 6.65
C ALA A 203 -9.13 0.73 7.36
N TYR A 204 -9.37 -0.12 8.37
CA TYR A 204 -10.68 -0.30 8.99
C TYR A 204 -11.30 1.01 9.52
N GLU A 205 -10.59 1.76 10.36
CA GLU A 205 -11.13 3.00 10.95
C GLU A 205 -11.43 4.05 9.87
N PHE A 206 -10.58 4.12 8.84
CA PHE A 206 -10.81 4.98 7.69
C PHE A 206 -12.08 4.58 6.91
N MET A 207 -12.25 3.28 6.62
CA MET A 207 -13.45 2.81 5.90
C MET A 207 -14.72 3.00 6.71
N CYS A 208 -14.69 2.83 8.04
CA CYS A 208 -15.81 3.21 8.91
C CYS A 208 -16.15 4.71 8.78
N HIS A 209 -15.14 5.57 8.79
CA HIS A 209 -15.36 7.00 8.63
C HIS A 209 -15.96 7.35 7.25
N MET A 210 -15.48 6.72 6.18
CA MET A 210 -16.03 6.93 4.83
C MET A 210 -17.44 6.37 4.67
N ALA A 211 -17.72 5.18 5.20
CA ALA A 211 -19.06 4.60 5.24
C ALA A 211 -20.06 5.53 5.93
N ASN A 212 -19.68 6.12 7.07
CA ASN A 212 -20.51 7.10 7.77
C ASN A 212 -20.80 8.34 6.92
N LYS A 213 -19.81 8.87 6.19
CA LYS A 213 -20.05 10.02 5.27
C LYS A 213 -21.03 9.66 4.16
N ILE A 214 -20.92 8.45 3.59
CA ILE A 214 -21.86 7.97 2.57
C ILE A 214 -23.26 7.85 3.17
N MET A 215 -23.43 7.24 4.34
CA MET A 215 -24.73 7.12 5.03
C MET A 215 -25.30 8.47 5.48
N GLU A 216 -24.44 9.45 5.79
CA GLU A 216 -24.85 10.82 6.10
C GLU A 216 -25.54 11.47 4.90
N LYS A 217 -24.99 11.26 3.70
CA LYS A 217 -25.53 11.74 2.43
C LYS A 217 -26.76 10.93 1.97
N PHE A 218 -26.71 9.60 2.09
CA PHE A 218 -27.75 8.68 1.63
C PHE A 218 -28.43 7.96 2.81
N LYS A 219 -29.49 8.56 3.37
CA LYS A 219 -30.16 8.09 4.60
C LYS A 219 -30.83 6.72 4.51
N ASN A 220 -31.01 6.20 3.32
CA ASN A 220 -31.62 4.91 3.05
C ASN A 220 -30.56 3.81 2.82
N ILE A 221 -29.26 4.10 2.96
CA ILE A 221 -28.21 3.10 2.89
C ILE A 221 -27.70 2.83 4.31
N GLU A 222 -27.61 1.55 4.68
CA GLU A 222 -26.90 1.06 5.86
C GLU A 222 -25.65 0.32 5.39
N ILE A 223 -24.48 0.71 5.91
CA ILE A 223 -23.19 0.14 5.54
C ILE A 223 -22.51 -0.41 6.79
N ASN A 224 -22.31 -1.73 6.83
CA ASN A 224 -21.51 -2.38 7.86
C ASN A 224 -20.07 -2.56 7.40
N VAL A 225 -19.10 -2.10 8.18
CA VAL A 225 -17.68 -2.29 7.86
C VAL A 225 -17.13 -3.41 8.74
N TYR A 226 -16.53 -4.42 8.11
CA TYR A 226 -15.94 -5.58 8.77
C TYR A 226 -14.42 -5.50 8.72
N LYS A 227 -13.81 -5.57 9.90
CA LYS A 227 -12.37 -5.68 10.07
C LYS A 227 -11.93 -7.13 9.93
N ILE A 228 -11.25 -7.43 8.84
CA ILE A 228 -10.77 -8.78 8.56
C ILE A 228 -9.36 -8.94 9.09
N LYS A 229 -9.14 -9.96 9.92
CA LYS A 229 -7.80 -10.38 10.34
C LYS A 229 -7.20 -11.28 9.26
N ASN A 230 -5.92 -11.06 8.96
CA ASN A 230 -5.18 -11.92 8.06
C ASN A 230 -4.69 -13.17 8.83
N ASN A 231 -5.48 -14.24 8.86
CA ASN A 231 -5.08 -15.49 9.49
C ASN A 231 -4.21 -16.33 8.54
N PHE A 232 -4.38 -16.16 7.22
CA PHE A 232 -3.65 -16.91 6.21
C PHE A 232 -2.15 -16.58 6.18
N PHE A 233 -1.78 -15.30 6.07
CA PHE A 233 -0.38 -14.87 6.16
C PHE A 233 0.02 -14.49 7.59
N GLY A 234 -0.93 -14.23 8.50
CA GLY A 234 -0.67 -13.95 9.90
C GLY A 234 -1.00 -12.50 10.29
N GLU A 235 -1.44 -12.30 11.54
CA GLU A 235 -2.11 -11.07 11.99
C GLU A 235 -1.25 -9.79 11.95
N THR A 236 0.07 -9.92 11.75
CA THR A 236 0.94 -8.75 11.56
C THR A 236 0.81 -8.14 10.16
N ILE A 237 0.23 -8.89 9.21
CA ILE A 237 -0.15 -8.38 7.89
C ILE A 237 -1.52 -7.71 8.02
N THR A 238 -1.55 -6.40 7.84
CA THR A 238 -2.72 -5.57 8.18
C THR A 238 -3.36 -4.85 6.99
N VAL A 239 -2.70 -4.89 5.83
CA VAL A 239 -3.19 -4.31 4.58
C VAL A 239 -4.26 -5.19 3.94
N SER A 240 -5.20 -4.56 3.24
CA SER A 240 -6.29 -5.24 2.54
C SER A 240 -5.80 -6.09 1.37
N GLY A 241 -4.81 -5.62 0.60
CA GLY A 241 -4.32 -6.33 -0.60
C GLY A 241 -3.63 -7.68 -0.36
N LEU A 242 -3.44 -8.07 0.90
CA LEU A 242 -2.91 -9.38 1.28
C LEU A 242 -3.94 -10.25 2.01
N LEU A 243 -5.19 -9.79 2.12
CA LEU A 243 -6.29 -10.61 2.63
C LEU A 243 -6.66 -11.68 1.60
N THR A 244 -7.02 -12.86 2.11
CA THR A 244 -7.40 -14.01 1.30
C THR A 244 -8.92 -14.21 1.29
N ALA A 245 -9.45 -14.89 0.28
CA ALA A 245 -10.87 -15.30 0.29
C ALA A 245 -11.16 -16.19 1.50
N THR A 246 -10.20 -17.02 1.92
CA THR A 246 -10.29 -17.84 3.13
C THR A 246 -10.49 -16.97 4.38
N ASP A 247 -9.71 -15.89 4.53
CA ASP A 247 -9.88 -14.96 5.66
C ASP A 247 -11.28 -14.33 5.68
N LEU A 248 -11.83 -14.00 4.50
CA LEU A 248 -13.18 -13.46 4.35
C LEU A 248 -14.25 -14.49 4.74
N ILE A 249 -14.19 -15.69 4.17
CA ILE A 249 -15.17 -16.77 4.40
C ILE A 249 -15.25 -17.11 5.89
N ASP A 250 -14.11 -17.32 6.54
CA ASP A 250 -14.08 -17.75 7.93
C ASP A 250 -14.65 -16.72 8.90
N GLN A 251 -14.51 -15.42 8.58
CA GLN A 251 -14.95 -14.32 9.43
C GLN A 251 -16.34 -13.78 9.08
N LEU A 252 -16.87 -14.03 7.88
CA LEU A 252 -18.11 -13.40 7.40
C LEU A 252 -19.27 -14.38 7.17
N LYS A 253 -19.04 -15.69 7.07
CA LYS A 253 -20.09 -16.68 6.70
C LYS A 253 -21.33 -16.71 7.61
N ASN A 254 -21.24 -16.20 8.82
CA ASN A 254 -22.34 -16.18 9.81
C ASN A 254 -22.86 -14.77 10.10
N GLU A 255 -22.37 -13.77 9.37
CA GLU A 255 -22.72 -12.36 9.57
C GLU A 255 -23.90 -11.96 8.65
N ASP A 256 -24.71 -11.00 9.08
CA ASP A 256 -25.75 -10.39 8.25
C ASP A 256 -25.14 -9.32 7.35
N LEU A 257 -24.66 -9.76 6.18
CA LEU A 257 -23.93 -8.92 5.24
C LEU A 257 -24.83 -8.00 4.39
N GLY A 258 -26.15 -8.20 4.42
CA GLY A 258 -27.10 -7.47 3.58
C GLY A 258 -27.14 -7.98 2.14
N GLU A 259 -27.19 -7.06 1.18
CA GLU A 259 -27.42 -7.34 -0.24
C GLU A 259 -26.13 -7.61 -1.03
N ALA A 260 -25.00 -7.02 -0.62
CA ALA A 260 -23.71 -7.21 -1.29
C ALA A 260 -22.54 -6.94 -0.33
N LEU A 261 -21.40 -7.57 -0.61
CA LEU A 261 -20.13 -7.35 0.06
C LEU A 261 -19.17 -6.62 -0.88
N TYR A 262 -18.71 -5.43 -0.48
CA TYR A 262 -17.70 -4.66 -1.20
C TYR A 262 -16.30 -4.96 -0.63
N ILE A 263 -15.35 -5.22 -1.52
CA ILE A 263 -13.93 -5.45 -1.20
C ILE A 263 -13.06 -4.58 -2.12
N THR A 264 -11.78 -4.38 -1.79
CA THR A 264 -10.87 -3.74 -2.77
C THR A 264 -10.41 -4.74 -3.82
N ARG A 265 -10.32 -4.30 -5.08
CA ARG A 265 -9.78 -5.05 -6.21
C ARG A 265 -8.35 -5.55 -5.95
N SER A 266 -7.60 -4.84 -5.09
CA SER A 266 -6.23 -5.20 -4.74
C SER A 266 -6.12 -6.47 -3.89
N MET A 267 -7.22 -7.08 -3.42
CA MET A 267 -7.21 -8.39 -2.76
C MET A 267 -6.92 -9.55 -3.74
N MET A 268 -7.02 -9.30 -5.04
CA MET A 268 -6.88 -10.30 -6.10
C MET A 268 -5.73 -9.94 -7.04
N ASN A 269 -5.31 -10.90 -7.86
CA ASN A 269 -4.28 -10.71 -8.89
C ASN A 269 -4.67 -9.58 -9.86
N ALA A 270 -3.68 -8.83 -10.36
CA ALA A 270 -3.93 -7.65 -11.20
C ALA A 270 -4.77 -7.95 -12.46
N ASP A 271 -4.49 -9.09 -13.11
CA ASP A 271 -5.10 -9.44 -14.40
C ASP A 271 -6.24 -10.46 -14.29
N GLU A 272 -6.55 -10.96 -13.08
CA GLU A 272 -7.49 -12.07 -12.86
C GLU A 272 -8.32 -11.88 -11.59
N GLU A 273 -9.56 -12.39 -11.58
CA GLU A 273 -10.45 -12.41 -10.41
C GLU A 273 -10.13 -13.62 -9.49
N ILE A 274 -8.86 -13.73 -9.11
CA ILE A 274 -8.31 -14.82 -8.31
C ILE A 274 -7.52 -14.25 -7.13
N PHE A 275 -7.80 -14.74 -5.92
CA PHE A 275 -7.09 -14.38 -4.69
C PHE A 275 -5.74 -15.12 -4.60
N LEU A 276 -4.86 -14.68 -3.69
CA LEU A 276 -3.49 -15.19 -3.55
C LEU A 276 -3.40 -16.70 -3.24
N GLU A 277 -4.45 -17.29 -2.68
CA GLU A 277 -4.54 -18.73 -2.40
C GLU A 277 -5.21 -19.55 -3.52
N ASN A 278 -5.42 -18.96 -4.70
CA ASN A 278 -6.06 -19.56 -5.88
C ASN A 278 -7.55 -19.88 -5.71
N ILE A 279 -8.27 -19.14 -4.86
CA ILE A 279 -9.73 -19.13 -4.85
C ILE A 279 -10.22 -18.04 -5.80
N THR A 280 -11.19 -18.35 -6.66
CA THR A 280 -11.81 -17.38 -7.58
C THR A 280 -12.84 -16.49 -6.86
N LEU A 281 -13.13 -15.31 -7.41
CA LEU A 281 -14.22 -14.45 -6.92
C LEU A 281 -15.56 -15.20 -6.89
N LYS A 282 -15.86 -15.94 -7.95
CA LYS A 282 -17.08 -16.74 -8.05
C LYS A 282 -17.20 -17.79 -6.93
N GLU A 283 -16.11 -18.49 -6.59
CA GLU A 283 -16.12 -19.44 -5.48
C GLU A 283 -16.32 -18.77 -4.13
N LEU A 284 -15.82 -17.54 -3.94
CA LEU A 284 -16.09 -16.74 -2.75
C LEU A 284 -17.58 -16.38 -2.65
N GLU A 285 -18.18 -15.89 -3.75
CA GLU A 285 -19.62 -15.57 -3.82
C GLU A 285 -20.49 -16.80 -3.52
N GLU A 286 -20.17 -17.96 -4.10
CA GLU A 286 -20.87 -19.22 -3.86
C GLU A 286 -20.78 -19.64 -2.38
N LYS A 287 -19.64 -19.43 -1.72
CA LYS A 287 -19.43 -19.78 -0.31
C LYS A 287 -20.10 -18.82 0.67
N LEU A 288 -20.20 -17.55 0.33
CA LEU A 288 -20.91 -16.54 1.13
C LEU A 288 -22.41 -16.47 0.80
N ASN A 289 -22.83 -17.08 -0.31
CA ASN A 289 -24.17 -16.95 -0.88
C ASN A 289 -24.58 -15.47 -1.01
N LEU A 290 -23.67 -14.65 -1.53
CA LEU A 290 -23.78 -13.20 -1.62
C LEU A 290 -22.96 -12.69 -2.81
N GLU A 291 -23.46 -11.65 -3.48
CA GLU A 291 -22.68 -10.91 -4.48
C GLU A 291 -21.48 -10.23 -3.80
N VAL A 292 -20.29 -10.40 -4.38
CA VAL A 292 -19.07 -9.75 -3.90
C VAL A 292 -18.58 -8.81 -4.99
N VAL A 293 -18.57 -7.53 -4.68
CA VAL A 293 -18.26 -6.47 -5.63
C VAL A 293 -16.86 -5.90 -5.37
N PRO A 294 -15.86 -6.17 -6.23
CA PRO A 294 -14.55 -5.54 -6.12
C PRO A 294 -14.63 -4.07 -6.52
N CYS A 295 -14.07 -3.20 -5.69
CA CYS A 295 -13.93 -1.77 -5.95
C CYS A 295 -12.48 -1.41 -6.27
N GLU A 296 -12.29 -0.53 -7.24
CA GLU A 296 -10.99 0.09 -7.50
C GLU A 296 -10.60 1.01 -6.34
N ASN A 297 -9.30 1.31 -6.23
CA ASN A 297 -8.77 2.23 -5.23
C ASN A 297 -9.03 3.71 -5.61
N GLU A 298 -10.26 4.00 -6.05
CA GLU A 298 -10.76 5.30 -6.48
C GLU A 298 -12.04 5.64 -5.71
N GLY A 299 -12.10 6.83 -5.11
CA GLY A 299 -13.23 7.20 -4.26
C GLY A 299 -14.57 7.22 -4.99
N THR A 300 -14.57 7.61 -6.27
CA THR A 300 -15.76 7.62 -7.13
C THR A 300 -16.33 6.23 -7.37
N ASP A 301 -15.47 5.24 -7.65
CA ASP A 301 -15.89 3.86 -7.92
C ASP A 301 -16.58 3.24 -6.69
N VAL A 302 -16.03 3.47 -5.50
CA VAL A 302 -16.61 3.00 -4.23
C VAL A 302 -18.00 3.58 -4.00
N VAL A 303 -18.15 4.90 -4.13
CA VAL A 303 -19.45 5.56 -3.92
C VAL A 303 -20.46 5.10 -4.96
N ASP A 304 -20.08 5.03 -6.23
CA ASP A 304 -20.97 4.60 -7.32
C ASP A 304 -21.46 3.17 -7.13
N LYS A 305 -20.56 2.23 -6.83
CA LYS A 305 -20.91 0.82 -6.64
C LYS A 305 -21.80 0.59 -5.43
N ILE A 306 -21.61 1.37 -4.36
CA ILE A 306 -22.45 1.29 -3.14
C ILE A 306 -23.84 1.89 -3.38
N THR A 307 -23.91 3.04 -4.06
CA THR A 307 -25.12 3.87 -4.12
C THR A 307 -26.02 3.59 -5.32
N LYS A 308 -25.53 2.91 -6.35
CA LYS A 308 -26.35 2.39 -7.46
C LYS A 308 -27.03 1.07 -7.08
#